data_AF-A0A5M8RHR8-F1
#
_entry.id   AF-A0A5M8RHR8-F1
#
_cell.length_a   1.000
_cell.length_b   1.000
_cell.length_c   1.000
_cell.angle_alpha   90.00
_cell.angle_beta   90.00
_cell.angle_gamma   90.00
#
_symmetry.space_group_name_H-M   'P 1'
#
loop_
_entity.id
_entity.type
_entity.pdbx_description
1 polymer ?
#
loop_
_entity_poly.entity_id
_entity_poly.type
_entity_poly.pdbx_seq_one_letter_code
_entity_poly.pdbx_strand_id
1 'polypeptide(L)'
;MEIVLKNGDRRYFNTRSNDREAIFNEIKPVIKCIQESTGDSVLWRISGEKTYHFGTEKVQKNLFTFVSNCIEKTKEYFGLTDYEEGIQK
;
A
#
# COMPACT_ATOMS: atom_id res chain seq x y z
N MET A 1 0.15 14.03 2.64
CA MET A 1 -0.25 12.78 1.95
C MET A 1 0.61 12.58 0.73
N GLU A 2 1.06 11.36 0.48
CA GLU A 2 1.82 10.99 -0.71
C GLU A 2 1.00 9.99 -1.53
N ILE A 3 0.80 10.28 -2.81
CA ILE A 3 0.17 9.40 -3.79
C ILE A 3 1.23 9.01 -4.82
N VAL A 4 1.37 7.71 -5.06
CA VAL A 4 2.30 7.10 -6.02
C VAL A 4 1.48 6.49 -7.16
N LEU A 5 1.70 7.00 -8.36
CA LEU A 5 1.08 6.54 -9.58
C LEU A 5 1.86 5.35 -10.17
N LYS A 6 1.24 4.61 -11.09
CA LYS A 6 1.83 3.42 -11.74
C LYS A 6 3.15 3.72 -12.48
N ASN A 7 3.27 4.91 -13.05
CA ASN A 7 4.50 5.36 -13.73
C ASN A 7 5.63 5.74 -12.75
N GLY A 8 5.39 5.65 -11.43
CA GLY A 8 6.34 6.05 -10.40
C GLY A 8 6.25 7.52 -9.99
N ASP A 9 5.41 8.32 -10.66
CA ASP A 9 5.22 9.73 -10.29
C ASP A 9 4.61 9.85 -8.91
N ARG A 10 5.10 10.83 -8.16
CA ARG A 10 4.67 11.11 -6.79
C ARG A 10 3.94 12.45 -6.75
N ARG A 11 2.77 12.46 -6.13
CA ARG A 11 1.99 13.68 -5.87
C ARG A 11 1.78 13.85 -4.38
N TYR A 12 1.97 15.07 -3.91
CA TYR A 12 1.82 15.41 -2.50
C TYR A 12 0.57 16.27 -2.30
N PHE A 13 -0.28 15.86 -1.36
CA PHE A 13 -1.50 16.56 -1.00
C PHE A 13 -1.45 16.96 0.47
N ASN A 14 -1.87 18.19 0.76
CA ASN A 14 -2.05 18.66 2.13
C ASN A 14 -3.46 18.28 2.58
N THR A 15 -3.54 17.62 3.73
CA THR A 15 -4.81 17.33 4.41
C THR A 15 -5.17 18.51 5.30
N ARG A 16 -6.47 18.76 5.47
CA ARG A 16 -6.93 19.85 6.36
C ARG A 16 -6.97 19.38 7.81
N SER A 17 -7.36 18.13 8.01
CA SER A 17 -7.36 17.50 9.33
C SER A 17 -6.00 16.90 9.69
N ASN A 18 -5.73 16.86 10.99
CA ASN A 18 -4.67 16.08 11.62
C ASN A 18 -5.18 14.75 12.19
N ASP A 19 -6.51 14.57 12.23
CA ASP A 19 -7.13 13.31 12.65
C ASP A 19 -7.07 12.28 11.51
N ARG A 20 -6.67 11.05 11.85
CA ARG A 20 -6.45 9.98 10.89
C ARG A 20 -7.75 9.64 10.14
N GLU A 21 -8.85 9.47 10.85
CA GLU A 21 -10.12 9.06 10.23
C GLU A 21 -10.66 10.14 9.29
N ALA A 22 -10.57 11.40 9.70
CA ALA A 22 -10.89 12.55 8.86
C ALA A 22 -10.01 12.60 7.59
N ILE A 23 -8.69 12.40 7.72
CA ILE A 23 -7.76 12.32 6.58
C ILE A 23 -8.17 11.21 5.61
N PHE A 24 -8.55 10.04 6.12
CA PHE A 24 -9.03 8.93 5.28
C PHE A 24 -10.29 9.32 4.50
N ASN A 25 -11.22 10.04 5.11
CA ASN A 25 -12.43 10.49 4.44
C ASN A 25 -12.17 11.60 3.42
N GLU A 26 -11.19 12.47 3.65
CA GLU A 26 -10.74 13.49 2.69
C GLU A 26 -10.09 12.85 1.45
N ILE A 27 -9.29 11.80 1.62
CA ILE A 27 -8.49 11.25 0.50
C ILE A 27 -9.23 10.23 -0.36
N LYS A 28 -10.17 9.48 0.22
CA LYS A 28 -10.95 8.48 -0.52
C LYS A 28 -11.52 9.01 -1.85
N PRO A 29 -12.23 10.15 -1.89
CA PRO A 29 -12.75 10.66 -3.16
C PRO A 29 -11.63 11.00 -4.15
N VAL A 30 -10.50 11.54 -3.68
CA VAL A 30 -9.34 11.89 -4.53
C VAL A 30 -8.76 10.65 -5.21
N ILE A 31 -8.47 9.60 -4.44
CA ILE A 31 -7.91 8.35 -4.99
C ILE A 31 -8.90 7.72 -5.96
N LYS A 32 -10.19 7.67 -5.59
CA LYS A 32 -11.24 7.13 -6.45
C LYS A 32 -11.29 7.86 -7.80
N CYS A 33 -11.29 9.19 -7.81
CA CYS A 33 -11.27 9.97 -9.06
C CYS A 33 -10.01 9.70 -9.89
N ILE A 34 -8.84 9.57 -9.27
CA ILE A 34 -7.60 9.24 -9.99
C ILE A 34 -7.72 7.85 -10.63
N GLN A 35 -8.16 6.85 -9.87
CA GLN A 35 -8.34 5.49 -10.39
C GLN A 35 -9.35 5.43 -11.53
N GLU A 36 -10.49 6.11 -11.41
CA GLU A 36 -11.51 6.18 -12.46
C GLU A 36 -11.00 6.91 -13.71
N SER A 37 -10.22 7.99 -13.54
CA SER A 37 -9.68 8.76 -14.67
C SER A 37 -8.54 8.08 -15.41
N THR A 38 -7.76 7.25 -14.73
CA THR A 38 -6.55 6.60 -15.28
C THR A 38 -6.77 5.14 -15.63
N GLY A 39 -7.79 4.49 -15.05
CA GLY A 39 -7.98 3.05 -15.13
C GLY A 39 -6.95 2.24 -14.33
N ASP A 40 -6.01 2.91 -13.66
CA ASP A 40 -4.91 2.28 -12.94
C ASP A 40 -5.16 2.30 -11.43
N SER A 41 -4.57 1.33 -10.74
CA SER A 41 -4.53 1.35 -9.29
C SER A 41 -3.47 2.31 -8.77
N VAL A 42 -3.73 2.86 -7.59
CA VAL A 42 -2.92 3.92 -6.99
C VAL A 42 -2.45 3.49 -5.62
N LEU A 43 -1.16 3.71 -5.34
CA LEU A 43 -0.57 3.54 -4.02
C LEU A 43 -0.58 4.88 -3.30
N TRP A 44 -0.84 4.89 -2.00
CA TRP A 44 -0.80 6.13 -1.23
C TRP A 44 -0.46 5.89 0.23
N ARG A 45 0.02 6.92 0.92
CA ARG A 45 0.28 6.90 2.36
C ARG A 45 0.09 8.26 3.00
N ILE A 46 -0.17 8.27 4.30
CA ILE A 46 -0.03 9.47 5.12
C ILE A 46 1.45 9.81 5.24
N SER A 47 1.80 11.08 5.03
CA SER A 47 3.20 11.52 5.05
C SER A 47 3.82 11.24 6.41
N GLY A 48 5.00 10.61 6.42
CA GLY A 48 5.67 10.15 7.65
C GLY A 48 5.29 8.73 8.09
N GLU A 49 4.21 8.14 7.57
CA GLU A 49 3.90 6.73 7.80
C GLU A 49 4.74 5.81 6.91
N LYS A 50 5.05 4.61 7.41
CA LYS A 50 5.72 3.56 6.64
C LYS A 50 4.75 2.69 5.85
N THR A 51 3.48 2.72 6.21
CA THR A 51 2.44 1.86 5.62
C THR A 51 1.90 2.50 4.35
N TYR A 52 1.93 1.75 3.26
CA TYR A 52 1.27 2.11 2.01
C TYR A 52 -0.08 1.42 1.89
N HIS A 53 -1.03 2.12 1.31
CA HIS A 53 -2.39 1.67 1.01
C HIS A 53 -2.57 1.56 -0.49
N PHE A 54 -3.27 0.52 -0.94
CA PHE A 54 -3.57 0.28 -2.35
C PHE A 54 -5.04 0.60 -2.62
N GLY A 55 -5.30 1.66 -3.39
CA GLY A 55 -6.65 2.15 -3.68
C GLY A 55 -7.44 2.61 -2.44
N THR A 56 -8.77 2.65 -2.57
CA THR A 56 -9.70 3.06 -1.49
C THR A 56 -10.48 1.91 -0.87
N GLU A 57 -10.42 0.73 -1.48
CA GLU A 57 -11.22 -0.41 -1.03
C GLU A 57 -10.67 -0.97 0.27
N LYS A 58 -11.58 -1.36 1.17
CA LYS A 58 -11.21 -2.23 2.28
C LYS A 58 -10.64 -3.49 1.65
N VAL A 59 -9.34 -3.65 1.82
CA VAL A 59 -8.61 -4.90 1.70
C VAL A 59 -9.53 -6.08 2.04
N GLN A 60 -9.99 -6.82 1.02
CA GLN A 60 -10.78 -8.03 1.24
C GLN A 60 -9.92 -9.00 2.06
N LYS A 61 -10.53 -9.80 2.94
CA LYS A 61 -9.83 -10.76 3.84
C LYS A 61 -8.80 -11.65 3.11
N ASN A 62 -8.95 -11.84 1.79
CA ASN A 62 -8.02 -12.56 0.93
C ASN A 62 -6.68 -11.84 0.68
N LEU A 63 -6.49 -10.58 1.10
CA LEU A 63 -5.22 -9.88 0.94
C LEU A 63 -4.14 -10.42 1.88
N PHE A 64 -4.50 -10.99 3.04
CA PHE A 64 -3.50 -11.67 3.85
C PHE A 64 -2.89 -12.82 3.07
N THR A 65 -3.73 -13.63 2.42
CA THR A 65 -3.28 -14.70 1.51
C THR A 65 -2.50 -14.15 0.31
N PHE A 66 -2.95 -13.05 -0.29
CA PHE A 66 -2.23 -12.41 -1.41
C PHE A 66 -0.85 -11.88 -1.00
N VAL A 67 -0.76 -11.17 0.13
CA VAL A 67 0.49 -10.61 0.66
C VAL A 67 1.44 -11.73 1.07
N SER A 68 0.95 -12.78 1.74
CA SER A 68 1.75 -13.97 2.04
C SER A 68 2.30 -14.61 0.77
N ASN A 69 1.46 -14.79 -0.26
CA ASN A 69 1.89 -15.33 -1.56
C ASN A 69 2.91 -14.42 -2.27
N CYS A 70 2.75 -13.10 -2.18
CA CYS A 70 3.72 -12.15 -2.74
C CYS A 70 5.06 -12.20 -1.99
N ILE A 71 5.02 -12.33 -0.65
CA ILE A 71 6.23 -12.47 0.18
C ILE A 71 6.94 -13.77 -0.18
N GLU A 72 6.23 -14.89 -0.29
CA GLU A 72 6.81 -16.19 -0.66
C GLU A 72 7.44 -16.15 -2.05
N LYS A 73 6.72 -15.64 -3.06
CA LYS A 73 7.27 -15.49 -4.43
C LYS A 73 8.47 -14.56 -4.49
N THR A 74 8.49 -13.51 -3.67
CA THR A 74 9.63 -12.60 -3.57
C THR A 74 10.82 -13.33 -2.96
N LYS A 75 10.62 -14.10 -1.89
CA LYS A 75 11.68 -14.92 -1.29
C LYS A 75 12.23 -15.94 -2.29
N GLU A 76 11.37 -16.63 -3.02
CA GLU A 76 11.76 -17.58 -4.07
C GLU A 76 12.59 -16.89 -5.17
N TYR A 77 12.09 -15.77 -5.70
CA TYR A 77 12.77 -15.01 -6.77
C TYR A 77 14.17 -14.55 -6.38
N PHE A 78 14.37 -14.16 -5.12
CA PHE A 78 15.67 -13.71 -4.61
C PHE A 78 16.50 -14.81 -3.95
N GLY A 79 16.05 -16.08 -3.98
CA GLY A 79 16.75 -17.19 -3.34
C GLY A 79 16.86 -17.05 -1.81
N LEU A 80 15.93 -16.35 -1.18
CA LEU A 80 15.87 -16.10 0.27
C LEU A 80 15.11 -17.20 1.03
N THR A 81 14.73 -18.28 0.33
CA THR A 81 14.24 -19.51 0.93
C THR A 81 15.43 -20.27 1.46
N ASP A 82 15.94 -19.88 2.64
CA ASP A 82 16.66 -20.71 3.61
C ASP A 82 17.34 -19.81 4.66
N TYR A 83 16.64 -19.63 5.78
CA TYR A 83 17.30 -19.49 7.07
C TYR A 83 16.45 -20.29 8.04
N GLU A 84 16.72 -21.60 8.11
CA GLU A 84 16.37 -22.36 9.31
C GLU A 84 17.00 -21.58 10.47
N GLU A 85 16.15 -21.00 11.34
CA GLU A 85 16.59 -20.68 12.69
C GLU A 85 17.06 -21.99 13.30
N GLY A 86 18.36 -22.24 13.19
CA GLY A 86 19.03 -23.30 13.91
C GLY A 86 18.69 -23.08 15.37
N ILE A 87 17.80 -23.94 15.87
CA ILE A 87 17.63 -24.20 17.29
C ILE A 87 19.01 -24.64 17.79
N GLN A 88 19.81 -23.69 18.26
CA GLN A 88 20.99 -24.00 19.04
C GLN A 88 20.52 -24.24 20.48
N LYS A 89 20.39 -25.55 20.75
CA LYS A 89 20.41 -26.29 22.03
C LYS A 89 20.28 -25.51 23.34
#